data_AF-A0AAD1EGE7-F1
#
_entry.id   AF-A0AAD1EGE7-F1
#
_cell.length_a   1.000
_cell.length_b   1.000
_cell.length_c   1.000
_cell.angle_alpha   90.00
_cell.angle_beta   90.00
_cell.angle_gamma   90.00
#
_symmetry.space_group_name_H-M   'P 1'
#
loop_
_entity.id
_entity.type
_entity.pdbx_description
1 polymer ?
#
loop_
_entity_poly.entity_id
_entity_poly.type
_entity_poly.pdbx_seq_one_letter_code
_entity_poly.pdbx_strand_id
1 'polypeptide(L)'
;MKKDDGLAIALFAMVIGGGVAIAIASDITAPLCEGAKIRSMAADKIEFGCFEFWLNRYQSLLGNVLTAGVAGATLYWLARQLLAADQQLETARREAAVSAATALREVAKDAEETLDRLQKIVALLQTVRGKLLFARPADNILEANRQCEMAEATEAVVIEAMDLLSKIQAKSAHGPVYDTTSTIAKQLTAIFFLIGQCTNLKVEMHSDVTRAEPAIRRLPHTMTALRTQVIATTNSLNPAVTAAFQQIEITWKQIRRFEAAAIGQTPSR
;
A
#
# COMPACT_ATOMS: atom_id res chain seq x y z
N MET A 1 6.46 -20.22 22.27
CA MET A 1 6.44 -20.15 23.75
C MET A 1 5.60 -18.95 24.14
N LYS A 2 4.44 -19.14 24.79
CA LYS A 2 3.65 -18.04 25.37
C LYS A 2 4.37 -17.56 26.63
N LYS A 3 4.67 -16.26 26.72
CA LYS A 3 5.21 -15.66 27.95
C LYS A 3 4.03 -15.36 28.87
N ASP A 4 4.02 -15.97 30.05
CA ASP A 4 2.97 -15.78 31.06
C ASP A 4 3.22 -14.48 31.84
N ASP A 5 2.93 -13.34 31.21
CA ASP A 5 3.10 -12.00 31.80
C ASP A 5 2.15 -11.77 33.01
N GLY A 6 1.09 -12.58 33.14
CA GLY A 6 0.13 -12.51 34.23
C GLY A 6 0.72 -12.85 35.61
N LEU A 7 1.71 -13.75 35.67
CA LEU A 7 2.37 -14.11 36.93
C LEU A 7 3.22 -12.94 37.45
N ALA A 8 3.93 -12.24 36.56
CA ALA A 8 4.78 -11.11 36.93
C ALA A 8 3.96 -9.91 37.43
N ILE A 9 2.82 -9.62 36.76
CA ILE A 9 1.90 -8.56 37.19
C ILE A 9 1.26 -8.88 38.55
N ALA A 10 0.84 -10.13 38.77
CA ALA A 10 0.29 -10.57 40.04
C ALA A 10 1.31 -10.45 41.19
N LEU A 11 2.57 -10.81 40.93
CA LEU A 11 3.65 -10.70 41.93
C LEU A 11 3.97 -9.24 42.26
N PHE A 12 3.97 -8.35 41.27
CA PHE A 12 4.19 -6.92 41.47
C PHE A 12 3.06 -6.26 42.28
N ALA A 13 1.80 -6.58 41.95
CA ALA A 13 0.64 -6.10 42.70
C ALA A 13 0.64 -6.58 44.15
N MET A 14 1.07 -7.82 44.41
CA MET A 14 1.17 -8.36 45.76
C MET A 14 2.25 -7.66 46.60
N VAL A 15 3.41 -7.35 46.00
CA VAL A 15 4.52 -6.66 46.70
C VAL A 15 4.17 -5.21 47.02
N ILE A 16 3.59 -4.46 46.08
CA ILE A 16 3.16 -3.07 46.34
C ILE A 16 1.99 -3.03 47.32
N GLY A 17 0.97 -3.88 47.13
CA GLY A 17 -0.18 -3.95 48.03
C GLY A 17 0.22 -4.32 49.46
N GLY A 18 1.16 -5.25 49.62
CA GLY A 18 1.72 -5.61 50.93
C GLY A 18 2.50 -4.46 51.58
N GLY A 19 3.31 -3.73 50.82
CA GLY A 19 4.06 -2.57 51.34
C GLY A 19 3.16 -1.43 51.83
N VAL A 20 2.09 -1.12 51.09
CA VAL A 20 1.11 -0.09 51.47
C VAL A 20 0.33 -0.50 52.73
N ALA A 21 -0.09 -1.76 52.83
CA ALA A 21 -0.80 -2.26 54.01
C ALA A 21 0.04 -2.19 55.29
N ILE A 22 1.34 -2.51 55.21
CA ILE A 22 2.27 -2.44 56.35
C ILE A 22 2.52 -0.97 56.76
N ALA A 23 2.64 -0.06 55.80
CA ALA A 23 2.82 1.37 56.07
C ALA A 23 1.62 1.96 56.82
N ILE A 24 0.39 1.62 56.41
CA ILE A 24 -0.84 2.10 57.07
C ILE A 24 -0.96 1.51 58.48
N ALA A 25 -0.65 0.22 58.68
CA ALA A 25 -0.68 -0.41 59.99
C ALA A 25 0.34 0.21 60.98
N SER A 26 1.52 0.60 60.47
CA SER A 26 2.56 1.29 61.24
C SER A 26 2.12 2.68 61.71
N ASP A 27 1.37 3.42 60.90
CA ASP A 27 0.98 4.80 61.20
C ASP A 27 -0.16 4.87 62.23
N ILE A 28 -1.07 3.89 62.20
CA ILE A 28 -2.20 3.80 63.15
C ILE A 28 -1.77 3.31 64.53
N THR A 29 -0.73 2.47 64.62
CA THR A 29 -0.31 1.84 65.88
C THR A 29 0.66 2.68 66.70
N ALA A 30 1.39 3.61 66.09
CA ALA A 30 2.31 4.52 66.79
C ALA A 30 1.62 5.42 67.86
N PRO A 31 0.48 6.10 67.61
CA PRO A 31 -0.17 6.94 68.62
C PRO A 31 -0.84 6.14 69.76
N LEU A 32 -1.14 4.85 69.54
CA LEU A 32 -1.72 3.98 70.58
C LEU A 32 -0.70 3.62 71.68
N CYS A 33 0.59 3.60 71.35
CA CYS A 33 1.64 3.30 72.31
C CYS A 33 1.94 4.49 73.25
N GLU A 34 1.84 5.73 72.75
CA GLU A 34 1.91 6.94 73.57
C GLU A 34 0.69 7.06 74.50
N GLY A 35 -0.52 6.70 74.02
CA GLY A 35 -1.73 6.67 74.84
C GLY A 35 -1.69 5.64 75.99
N ALA A 36 -1.04 4.49 75.78
CA ALA A 36 -0.89 3.45 76.80
C ALA A 36 0.13 3.80 77.91
N LYS A 37 1.16 4.60 77.57
CA LYS A 37 2.18 5.07 78.53
C LYS A 37 1.62 6.08 79.53
N ILE A 38 0.62 6.87 79.15
CA ILE A 38 0.01 7.88 80.03
C ILE A 38 -0.96 7.24 81.06
N ARG A 39 -1.54 6.07 80.77
CA ARG A 39 -2.49 5.39 81.68
C ARG A 39 -1.85 4.41 82.68
N SER A 40 -0.57 4.08 82.55
CA SER A 40 0.11 3.06 83.36
C SER A 40 1.27 3.64 84.18
N MET A 41 1.01 4.68 84.99
CA MET A 41 1.92 5.07 86.07
C MET A 41 1.88 4.01 87.19
N ALA A 42 2.58 2.90 87.00
CA ALA A 42 2.93 1.94 88.05
C ALA A 42 4.45 1.71 88.00
N ALA A 43 5.14 2.11 89.06
CA ALA A 43 6.58 2.34 89.09
C ALA A 43 7.48 1.08 89.15
N ASP A 44 6.97 -0.12 88.84
CA ASP A 44 7.74 -1.36 89.09
C ASP A 44 7.59 -2.46 88.03
N LYS A 45 7.15 -2.14 86.81
CA LYS A 45 7.24 -3.06 85.66
C LYS A 45 8.03 -2.41 84.52
N ILE A 46 9.34 -2.54 84.68
CA ILE A 46 10.41 -2.00 83.85
C ILE A 46 10.36 -2.60 82.42
N GLU A 47 10.12 -1.72 81.44
CA GLU A 47 10.79 -1.54 80.13
C GLU A 47 10.78 -2.63 79.04
N PHE A 48 10.22 -3.84 79.25
CA PHE A 48 10.20 -4.86 78.17
C PHE A 48 9.38 -4.46 76.93
N GLY A 49 8.28 -3.71 77.09
CA GLY A 49 7.40 -3.36 75.97
C GLY A 49 7.99 -2.34 74.98
N CYS A 50 8.87 -1.44 75.43
CA CYS A 50 9.50 -0.44 74.56
C CYS A 50 10.67 -1.02 73.75
N PHE A 51 11.40 -1.98 74.32
CA PHE A 51 12.46 -2.68 73.59
C PHE A 51 11.87 -3.62 72.54
N GLU A 52 10.79 -4.34 72.87
CA GLU A 52 10.06 -5.18 71.92
C GLU A 52 9.46 -4.36 70.77
N PHE A 53 8.94 -3.15 71.05
CA PHE A 53 8.52 -2.21 70.02
C PHE A 53 9.66 -1.74 69.11
N TRP A 54 10.82 -1.40 69.67
CA TRP A 54 12.00 -1.00 68.88
C TRP A 54 12.54 -2.14 68.02
N LEU A 55 12.56 -3.37 68.53
CA LEU A 55 12.98 -4.57 67.78
C LEU A 55 12.01 -4.87 66.63
N ASN A 56 10.70 -4.77 66.87
CA ASN A 56 9.68 -4.93 65.83
C ASN A 56 9.76 -3.82 64.77
N ARG A 57 10.09 -2.59 65.18
CA ARG A 57 10.29 -1.45 64.29
C ARG A 57 11.56 -1.58 63.44
N TYR A 58 12.66 -2.10 63.99
CA TYR A 58 13.86 -2.39 63.21
C TYR A 58 13.67 -3.59 62.26
N GLN A 59 12.92 -4.62 62.66
CA GLN A 59 12.54 -5.71 61.76
C GLN A 59 11.68 -5.22 60.59
N SER A 60 10.69 -4.34 60.84
CA SER A 60 9.89 -3.78 59.74
C SER A 60 10.70 -2.83 58.85
N LEU A 61 11.63 -2.06 59.43
CA LEU A 61 12.53 -1.18 58.68
C LEU A 61 13.51 -1.98 57.81
N LEU A 62 14.10 -3.06 58.33
CA LEU A 62 14.94 -3.98 57.55
C LEU A 62 14.12 -4.67 56.46
N GLY A 63 12.88 -5.08 56.76
CA GLY A 63 11.94 -5.63 55.78
C GLY A 63 11.64 -4.63 54.66
N ASN A 64 11.41 -3.36 54.99
CA ASN A 64 11.15 -2.28 54.03
C ASN A 64 12.39 -1.92 53.19
N VAL A 65 13.59 -1.96 53.78
CA VAL A 65 14.84 -1.75 53.03
C VAL A 65 15.11 -2.92 52.09
N LEU A 66 14.85 -4.16 52.51
CA LEU A 66 14.98 -5.33 51.66
C LEU A 66 13.95 -5.33 50.53
N THR A 67 12.69 -5.00 50.79
CA THR A 67 11.67 -4.89 49.73
C THR A 67 11.97 -3.74 48.78
N ALA A 68 12.46 -2.60 49.27
CA ALA A 68 12.93 -1.50 48.42
C ALA A 68 14.13 -1.92 47.57
N GLY A 69 15.08 -2.68 48.12
CA GLY A 69 16.22 -3.24 47.40
C GLY A 69 15.80 -4.22 46.31
N VAL A 70 14.85 -5.11 46.60
CA VAL A 70 14.29 -6.05 45.62
C VAL A 70 13.51 -5.30 44.52
N ALA A 71 12.71 -4.29 44.89
CA ALA A 71 12.00 -3.44 43.93
C ALA A 71 12.96 -2.64 43.04
N GLY A 72 14.06 -2.12 43.60
CA GLY A 72 15.11 -1.45 42.83
C GLY A 72 15.80 -2.40 41.85
N ALA A 73 16.12 -3.62 42.27
CA ALA A 73 16.74 -4.64 41.43
C ALA A 73 15.83 -5.10 40.29
N THR A 74 14.52 -5.28 40.55
CA THR A 74 13.55 -5.65 39.51
C THR A 74 13.33 -4.52 38.49
N LEU A 75 13.24 -3.26 38.94
CA LEU A 75 13.18 -2.11 38.04
C LEU A 75 14.43 -1.96 37.18
N TYR A 76 15.62 -2.17 37.76
CA TYR A 76 16.88 -2.17 37.00
C TYR A 76 16.92 -3.27 35.94
N TRP A 77 16.44 -4.48 36.28
CA TRP A 77 16.37 -5.59 35.34
C TRP A 77 15.36 -5.35 34.21
N LEU A 78 14.18 -4.80 34.52
CA LEU A 78 13.18 -4.38 33.53
C LEU A 78 13.72 -3.29 32.60
N ALA A 79 14.43 -2.30 33.12
CA ALA A 79 15.08 -1.27 32.29
C ALA A 79 16.11 -1.89 31.32
N ARG A 80 16.86 -2.90 31.77
CA ARG A 80 17.79 -3.67 30.92
C ARG A 80 17.07 -4.46 29.84
N GLN A 81 15.92 -5.06 30.16
CA GLN A 81 15.09 -5.76 29.17
C GLN A 81 14.48 -4.82 28.14
N LEU A 82 14.04 -3.63 28.54
CA LEU A 82 13.53 -2.61 27.63
C LEU A 82 14.62 -2.16 26.65
N LEU A 83 15.84 -1.92 27.12
CA LEU A 83 16.98 -1.59 26.26
C LEU A 83 17.32 -2.70 25.25
N ALA A 84 17.23 -3.97 25.66
CA ALA A 84 17.43 -5.10 24.75
C ALA A 84 16.26 -5.27 23.76
N ALA A 85 15.04 -4.98 24.18
CA ALA A 85 13.84 -5.01 23.32
C ALA A 85 13.88 -3.90 22.27
N ASP A 86 14.38 -2.72 22.60
CA ASP A 86 14.57 -1.62 21.64
C ASP A 86 15.52 -2.01 20.50
N GLN A 87 16.60 -2.73 20.81
CA GLN A 87 17.52 -3.25 19.80
C GLN A 87 16.88 -4.29 18.88
N GLN A 88 16.01 -5.15 19.44
CA GLN A 88 15.24 -6.12 18.64
C GLN A 88 14.17 -5.44 17.78
N LEU A 89 13.56 -4.38 18.28
CA LEU A 89 12.62 -3.55 17.52
C LEU A 89 13.31 -2.84 16.36
N GLU A 90 14.53 -2.34 16.56
CA GLU A 90 15.27 -1.65 15.50
C GLU A 90 15.66 -2.62 14.38
N THR A 91 16.14 -3.82 14.71
CA THR A 91 16.46 -4.87 13.72
C THR A 91 15.22 -5.36 12.99
N ALA A 92 14.12 -5.63 13.70
CA ALA A 92 12.84 -6.01 13.09
C ALA A 92 12.27 -4.91 12.17
N ARG A 93 12.43 -3.63 12.54
CA ARG A 93 12.03 -2.50 11.68
C ARG A 93 12.84 -2.45 10.39
N ARG A 94 14.14 -2.72 10.46
CA ARG A 94 15.00 -2.76 9.26
C ARG A 94 14.61 -3.91 8.35
N GLU A 95 14.38 -5.11 8.89
CA GLU A 95 13.92 -6.27 8.11
C GLU A 95 12.55 -6.01 7.46
N ALA A 96 11.60 -5.45 8.21
CA ALA A 96 10.29 -5.08 7.69
C ALA A 96 10.37 -4.00 6.59
N ALA A 97 11.29 -3.04 6.72
CA ALA A 97 11.53 -2.04 5.69
C ALA A 97 12.12 -2.65 4.41
N VAL A 98 13.04 -3.62 4.53
CA VAL A 98 13.60 -4.36 3.39
C VAL A 98 12.53 -5.22 2.70
N SER A 99 11.68 -5.92 3.46
CA SER A 99 10.58 -6.71 2.88
C SER A 99 9.54 -5.83 2.20
N ALA A 100 9.23 -4.67 2.78
CA ALA A 100 8.33 -3.70 2.14
C ALA A 100 8.94 -3.12 0.85
N ALA A 101 10.23 -2.79 0.85
CA ALA A 101 10.93 -2.29 -0.34
C ALA A 101 10.98 -3.34 -1.47
N THR A 102 11.21 -4.61 -1.15
CA THR A 102 11.20 -5.70 -2.15
C THR A 102 9.83 -5.91 -2.77
N ALA A 103 8.76 -5.94 -1.97
CA ALA A 103 7.39 -6.01 -2.49
C ALA A 103 7.05 -4.81 -3.39
N LEU A 104 7.47 -3.60 -3.02
CA LEU A 104 7.23 -2.41 -3.85
C LEU A 104 8.05 -2.42 -5.15
N ARG A 105 9.23 -3.04 -5.18
CA ARG A 105 10.01 -3.21 -6.42
C ARG A 105 9.29 -4.12 -7.42
N GLU A 106 8.63 -5.18 -6.95
CA GLU A 106 7.80 -6.01 -7.82
C GLU A 106 6.64 -5.22 -8.41
N VAL A 107 5.95 -4.43 -7.59
CA VAL A 107 4.89 -3.51 -8.05
C VAL A 107 5.42 -2.47 -9.04
N ALA A 108 6.60 -1.90 -8.81
CA ALA A 108 7.23 -0.95 -9.73
C ALA A 108 7.55 -1.61 -11.09
N LYS A 109 8.10 -2.84 -11.07
CA LYS A 109 8.39 -3.61 -12.28
C LYS A 109 7.13 -3.92 -13.09
N ASP A 110 6.04 -4.31 -12.42
CA ASP A 110 4.75 -4.54 -13.08
C ASP A 110 4.16 -3.25 -13.68
N ALA A 111 4.33 -2.12 -12.99
CA ALA A 111 3.91 -0.82 -13.48
C ALA A 111 4.74 -0.36 -14.70
N GLU A 112 6.06 -0.59 -14.68
CA GLU A 112 6.96 -0.33 -15.82
C GLU A 112 6.60 -1.18 -17.04
N GLU A 113 6.32 -2.46 -16.86
CA GLU A 113 5.85 -3.33 -17.95
C GLU A 113 4.51 -2.85 -18.52
N THR A 114 3.60 -2.38 -17.66
CA THR A 114 2.32 -1.79 -18.07
C THR A 114 2.54 -0.52 -18.90
N LEU A 115 3.46 0.35 -18.48
CA LEU A 115 3.82 1.55 -19.21
C LEU A 115 4.40 1.24 -20.59
N ASP A 116 5.33 0.29 -20.69
CA ASP A 116 5.92 -0.15 -21.96
C ASP A 116 4.85 -0.63 -22.96
N ARG A 117 3.90 -1.44 -22.47
CA ARG A 117 2.77 -1.91 -23.30
C ARG A 117 1.86 -0.76 -23.75
N LEU A 118 1.55 0.18 -22.88
CA LEU A 118 0.76 1.37 -23.24
C LEU A 118 1.48 2.23 -24.29
N GLN A 119 2.79 2.40 -24.17
CA GLN A 119 3.60 3.13 -25.15
C GLN A 119 3.62 2.42 -26.52
N LYS A 120 3.71 1.08 -26.53
CA LYS A 120 3.58 0.28 -27.75
C LYS A 120 2.22 0.50 -28.42
N ILE A 121 1.13 0.47 -27.65
CA ILE A 121 -0.22 0.75 -28.17
C ILE A 121 -0.28 2.16 -28.79
N VAL A 122 0.30 3.17 -28.12
CA VAL A 122 0.36 4.53 -28.66
C VAL A 122 1.12 4.58 -29.99
N ALA A 123 2.29 3.94 -30.08
CA ALA A 123 3.08 3.91 -31.31
C ALA A 123 2.35 3.22 -32.47
N LEU A 124 1.67 2.11 -32.17
CA LEU A 124 0.83 1.38 -33.13
C LEU A 124 -0.31 2.28 -33.66
N LEU A 125 -1.06 2.93 -32.78
CA LEU A 125 -2.16 3.81 -33.17
C LEU A 125 -1.70 5.08 -33.87
N GLN A 126 -0.54 5.64 -33.51
CA GLN A 126 0.06 6.76 -34.24
C GLN A 126 0.44 6.35 -35.67
N THR A 127 0.94 5.13 -35.86
CA THR A 127 1.24 4.58 -37.19
C THR A 127 -0.04 4.47 -38.03
N VAL A 128 -1.13 3.95 -37.45
CA VAL A 128 -2.44 3.86 -38.10
C VAL A 128 -2.99 5.25 -38.42
N ARG A 129 -2.94 6.18 -37.46
CA ARG A 129 -3.36 7.58 -37.64
C ARG A 129 -2.61 8.23 -38.79
N GLY A 130 -1.29 8.06 -38.86
CA GLY A 130 -0.46 8.57 -39.95
C GLY A 130 -0.94 8.05 -41.30
N LYS A 131 -1.12 6.73 -41.44
CA LYS A 131 -1.62 6.12 -42.68
C LYS A 131 -3.00 6.65 -43.09
N LEU A 132 -3.93 6.77 -42.14
CA LEU A 132 -5.31 7.17 -42.42
C LEU A 132 -5.47 8.66 -42.72
N LEU A 133 -4.61 9.54 -42.18
CA LEU A 133 -4.65 10.98 -42.44
C LEU A 133 -4.34 11.33 -43.90
N PHE A 134 -3.53 10.54 -44.59
CA PHE A 134 -3.14 10.80 -45.99
C PHE A 134 -4.05 10.12 -47.02
N ALA A 135 -5.11 9.44 -46.60
CA ALA A 135 -6.05 8.84 -47.53
C ALA A 135 -6.90 9.93 -48.21
N ARG A 136 -6.74 10.07 -49.53
CA ARG A 136 -7.55 10.97 -50.38
C ARG A 136 -8.97 10.45 -50.52
N PRO A 137 -10.01 11.30 -50.68
CA PRO A 137 -11.35 10.83 -51.03
C PRO A 137 -11.32 9.94 -52.28
N ALA A 138 -12.21 8.94 -52.33
CA ALA A 138 -12.27 8.01 -53.44
C ALA A 138 -13.27 8.52 -54.48
N ASP A 139 -12.79 8.81 -55.68
CA ASP A 139 -13.62 9.30 -56.79
C ASP A 139 -13.99 8.15 -57.76
N ASN A 140 -13.38 6.98 -57.59
CA ASN A 140 -13.62 5.79 -58.41
C ASN A 140 -13.41 4.49 -57.60
N ILE A 141 -13.79 3.35 -58.20
CA ILE A 141 -13.69 2.01 -57.58
C ILE A 141 -12.25 1.66 -57.19
N LEU A 142 -11.27 2.02 -58.02
CA LEU A 142 -9.86 1.69 -57.75
C LEU A 142 -9.35 2.40 -56.49
N GLU A 143 -9.67 3.68 -56.33
CA GLU A 143 -9.34 4.46 -55.13
C GLU A 143 -10.12 3.98 -53.91
N ALA A 144 -11.39 3.63 -54.08
CA ALA A 144 -12.22 3.07 -53.03
C ALA A 144 -11.65 1.74 -52.51
N ASN A 145 -11.23 0.85 -53.42
CA ASN A 145 -10.55 -0.39 -53.07
C ASN A 145 -9.25 -0.14 -52.31
N ARG A 146 -8.43 0.82 -52.76
CA ARG A 146 -7.18 1.18 -52.09
C ARG A 146 -7.41 1.71 -50.67
N GLN A 147 -8.47 2.49 -50.45
CA GLN A 147 -8.85 2.93 -49.11
C GLN A 147 -9.25 1.75 -48.21
N CYS A 148 -10.04 0.80 -48.72
CA CYS A 148 -10.41 -0.40 -47.97
C CYS A 148 -9.17 -1.25 -47.65
N GLU A 149 -8.24 -1.43 -48.58
CA GLU A 149 -6.97 -2.13 -48.34
C GLU A 149 -6.12 -1.44 -47.27
N MET A 150 -6.09 -0.10 -47.27
CA MET A 150 -5.44 0.66 -46.20
C MET A 150 -6.10 0.41 -44.84
N ALA A 151 -7.43 0.31 -44.77
CA ALA A 151 -8.15 -0.03 -43.54
C ALA A 151 -7.90 -1.49 -43.11
N GLU A 152 -7.93 -2.45 -44.03
CA GLU A 152 -7.60 -3.86 -43.78
C GLU A 152 -6.17 -4.01 -43.24
N ALA A 153 -5.20 -3.28 -43.80
CA ALA A 153 -3.83 -3.26 -43.29
C ALA A 153 -3.68 -2.70 -41.87
N THR A 154 -4.71 -2.04 -41.33
CA THR A 154 -4.74 -1.56 -39.94
C THR A 154 -5.36 -2.58 -38.98
N GLU A 155 -6.03 -3.63 -39.49
CA GLU A 155 -6.68 -4.65 -38.69
C GLU A 155 -5.69 -5.38 -37.77
N ALA A 156 -4.58 -5.86 -38.32
CA ALA A 156 -3.54 -6.54 -37.55
C ALA A 156 -2.99 -5.67 -36.42
N VAL A 157 -2.86 -4.37 -36.66
CA VAL A 157 -2.39 -3.40 -35.67
C VAL A 157 -3.40 -3.21 -34.54
N VAL A 158 -4.69 -3.16 -34.87
CA VAL A 158 -5.77 -3.05 -33.88
C VAL A 158 -5.87 -4.33 -33.04
N ILE A 159 -5.75 -5.50 -33.66
CA ILE A 159 -5.72 -6.79 -32.95
C ILE A 159 -4.54 -6.84 -31.97
N GLU A 160 -3.34 -6.44 -32.40
CA GLU A 160 -2.17 -6.38 -31.52
C GLU A 160 -2.39 -5.41 -30.35
N ALA A 161 -2.97 -4.23 -30.61
CA ALA A 161 -3.31 -3.28 -29.55
C ALA A 161 -4.34 -3.83 -28.55
N MET A 162 -5.34 -4.57 -29.03
CA MET A 162 -6.34 -5.23 -28.18
C MET A 162 -5.72 -6.35 -27.33
N ASP A 163 -4.80 -7.16 -27.88
CA ASP A 163 -4.06 -8.18 -27.13
C ASP A 163 -3.24 -7.55 -26.00
N LEU A 164 -2.48 -6.47 -26.30
CA LEU A 164 -1.71 -5.75 -25.30
C LEU A 164 -2.60 -5.18 -24.17
N LEU A 165 -3.76 -4.61 -24.51
CA LEU A 165 -4.72 -4.13 -23.51
C LEU A 165 -5.26 -5.26 -22.64
N SER A 166 -5.60 -6.41 -23.23
CA SER A 166 -6.10 -7.56 -22.48
C SER A 166 -5.08 -8.04 -21.43
N LYS A 167 -3.79 -8.02 -21.79
CA LYS A 167 -2.69 -8.36 -20.88
C LYS A 167 -2.51 -7.34 -19.75
N ILE A 168 -2.85 -6.07 -19.97
CA ILE A 168 -2.85 -5.03 -18.93
C ILE A 168 -4.06 -5.22 -18.00
N GLN A 169 -5.24 -5.46 -18.57
CA GLN A 169 -6.48 -5.66 -17.82
C GLN A 169 -6.45 -6.93 -16.97
N ALA A 170 -5.84 -8.01 -17.44
CA ALA A 170 -5.67 -9.24 -16.67
C ALA A 170 -4.86 -9.02 -15.38
N LYS A 171 -3.95 -8.04 -15.37
CA LYS A 171 -3.16 -7.65 -14.18
C LYS A 171 -3.85 -6.59 -13.32
N SER A 172 -4.81 -5.85 -13.87
CA SER A 172 -5.46 -4.72 -13.21
C SER A 172 -6.93 -5.03 -12.95
N ALA A 173 -7.28 -5.54 -11.75
CA ALA A 173 -8.67 -5.90 -11.45
C ALA A 173 -9.60 -4.68 -11.28
N HIS A 174 -9.06 -3.54 -10.83
CA HIS A 174 -9.81 -2.31 -10.56
C HIS A 174 -8.88 -1.08 -10.50
N GLY A 175 -9.45 0.11 -10.67
CA GLY A 175 -8.75 1.39 -10.51
C GLY A 175 -8.58 2.17 -11.81
N PRO A 176 -7.89 3.33 -11.77
CA PRO A 176 -7.85 4.29 -12.87
C PRO A 176 -7.23 3.72 -14.16
N VAL A 177 -6.26 2.82 -14.04
CA VAL A 177 -5.66 2.10 -15.18
C VAL A 177 -6.67 1.16 -15.82
N TYR A 178 -7.46 0.43 -15.02
CA TYR A 178 -8.50 -0.47 -15.53
C TYR A 178 -9.63 0.31 -16.23
N ASP A 179 -10.12 1.40 -15.62
CA ASP A 179 -11.20 2.22 -16.19
C ASP A 179 -10.79 2.82 -17.54
N THR A 180 -9.55 3.30 -17.63
CA THR A 180 -9.01 3.89 -18.85
C THR A 180 -8.79 2.83 -19.93
N THR A 181 -8.18 1.69 -19.58
CA THR A 181 -7.98 0.57 -20.54
C THR A 181 -9.29 -0.04 -21.02
N SER A 182 -10.33 -0.10 -20.17
CA SER A 182 -11.69 -0.51 -20.55
C SER A 182 -12.31 0.44 -21.57
N THR A 183 -12.12 1.75 -21.38
CA THR A 183 -12.57 2.76 -22.34
C THR A 183 -11.84 2.61 -23.68
N ILE A 184 -10.52 2.44 -23.66
CA ILE A 184 -9.72 2.24 -24.87
C ILE A 184 -10.12 0.94 -25.57
N ALA A 185 -10.37 -0.15 -24.85
CA ALA A 185 -10.81 -1.42 -25.44
C ALA A 185 -12.13 -1.26 -26.21
N LYS A 186 -13.12 -0.55 -25.66
CA LYS A 186 -14.36 -0.23 -26.36
C LYS A 186 -14.10 0.58 -27.64
N GLN A 187 -13.17 1.53 -27.58
CA GLN A 187 -12.82 2.35 -28.73
C GLN A 187 -12.09 1.56 -29.82
N LEU A 188 -11.20 0.62 -29.46
CA LEU A 188 -10.55 -0.29 -30.41
C LEU A 188 -11.56 -1.24 -31.06
N THR A 189 -12.54 -1.76 -30.30
CA THR A 189 -13.62 -2.57 -30.87
C THR A 189 -14.43 -1.78 -31.91
N ALA A 190 -14.68 -0.49 -31.66
CA ALA A 190 -15.34 0.37 -32.65
C ALA A 190 -14.49 0.57 -33.90
N ILE A 191 -13.17 0.72 -33.77
CA ILE A 191 -12.23 0.78 -34.91
C ILE A 191 -12.28 -0.53 -35.70
N PHE A 192 -12.20 -1.68 -35.02
CA PHE A 192 -12.27 -3.00 -35.65
C PHE A 192 -13.56 -3.19 -36.45
N PHE A 193 -14.70 -2.78 -35.88
CA PHE A 193 -15.99 -2.81 -36.57
C PHE A 193 -16.00 -1.94 -37.84
N LEU A 194 -15.44 -0.73 -37.77
CA LEU A 194 -15.34 0.18 -38.92
C LEU A 194 -14.43 -0.36 -40.02
N ILE A 195 -13.35 -1.07 -39.66
CA ILE A 195 -12.51 -1.80 -40.62
C ILE A 195 -13.34 -2.88 -41.32
N GLY A 196 -14.11 -3.68 -40.58
CA GLY A 196 -15.01 -4.69 -41.15
C GLY A 196 -16.08 -4.10 -42.07
N GLN A 197 -16.58 -2.89 -41.79
CA GLN A 197 -17.46 -2.18 -42.71
C GLN A 197 -16.77 -1.85 -44.04
N CYS A 198 -15.51 -1.42 -44.02
CA CYS A 198 -14.72 -1.21 -45.25
C CYS A 198 -14.56 -2.50 -46.06
N THR A 199 -14.28 -3.63 -45.40
CA THR A 199 -14.20 -4.94 -46.06
C THR A 199 -15.52 -5.34 -46.71
N ASN A 200 -16.65 -5.12 -46.03
CA ASN A 200 -17.97 -5.39 -46.60
C ASN A 200 -18.28 -4.48 -47.80
N LEU A 201 -17.96 -3.18 -47.72
CA LEU A 201 -18.09 -2.25 -48.85
C LEU A 201 -17.22 -2.69 -50.04
N LYS A 202 -16.01 -3.18 -49.79
CA LYS A 202 -15.13 -3.75 -50.82
C LYS A 202 -15.77 -4.94 -51.52
N VAL A 203 -16.40 -5.86 -50.78
CA VAL A 203 -17.13 -6.99 -51.37
C VAL A 203 -18.31 -6.50 -52.23
N GLU A 204 -19.09 -5.52 -51.74
CA GLU A 204 -20.19 -4.94 -52.51
C GLU A 204 -19.72 -4.32 -53.83
N MET A 205 -18.60 -3.58 -53.81
CA MET A 205 -18.00 -2.95 -55.00
C MET A 205 -17.56 -3.96 -56.08
N HIS A 206 -17.19 -5.18 -55.69
CA HIS A 206 -16.79 -6.24 -56.62
C HIS A 206 -17.94 -7.16 -57.05
N SER A 207 -19.10 -7.10 -56.38
CA SER A 207 -20.20 -8.04 -56.61
C SER A 207 -21.03 -7.72 -57.87
N ASP A 208 -21.41 -6.46 -58.07
CA ASP A 208 -22.17 -5.98 -59.23
C ASP A 208 -22.08 -4.44 -59.34
N VAL A 209 -22.14 -3.90 -60.56
CA VAL A 209 -22.10 -2.46 -60.89
C VAL A 209 -23.25 -1.72 -60.17
N THR A 210 -24.41 -2.36 -60.04
CA THR A 210 -25.59 -1.78 -59.35
C THR A 210 -25.35 -1.54 -57.85
N ARG A 211 -24.41 -2.29 -57.24
CA ARG A 211 -24.06 -2.18 -55.81
C ARG A 211 -22.79 -1.36 -55.57
N ALA A 212 -21.96 -1.18 -56.59
CA ALA A 212 -20.73 -0.41 -56.49
C ALA A 212 -20.97 1.07 -56.20
N GLU A 213 -21.90 1.72 -56.90
CA GLU A 213 -22.12 3.17 -56.75
C GLU A 213 -22.67 3.56 -55.36
N PRO A 214 -23.63 2.83 -54.74
CA PRO A 214 -23.99 3.02 -53.34
C PRO A 214 -22.83 2.78 -52.37
N ALA A 215 -22.00 1.77 -52.60
CA ALA A 215 -20.87 1.44 -51.73
C ALA A 215 -19.80 2.54 -51.73
N ILE A 216 -19.45 3.07 -52.91
CA ILE A 216 -18.52 4.20 -53.07
C ILE A 216 -19.06 5.44 -52.35
N ARG A 217 -20.37 5.71 -52.41
CA ARG A 217 -20.99 6.85 -51.70
C ARG A 217 -20.93 6.72 -50.18
N ARG A 218 -20.97 5.50 -49.63
CA ARG A 218 -20.90 5.25 -48.17
C ARG A 218 -19.47 5.29 -47.65
N LEU A 219 -18.48 4.92 -48.46
CA LEU A 219 -17.10 4.78 -48.04
C LEU A 219 -16.49 6.05 -47.39
N PRO A 220 -16.70 7.28 -47.89
CA PRO A 220 -16.22 8.49 -47.23
C PRO A 220 -16.71 8.65 -45.79
N HIS A 221 -17.95 8.26 -45.50
CA HIS A 221 -18.51 8.31 -44.15
C HIS A 221 -17.82 7.30 -43.22
N THR A 222 -17.66 6.05 -43.68
CA THR A 222 -16.95 5.01 -42.92
C THR A 222 -15.49 5.39 -42.67
N MET A 223 -14.77 5.89 -43.69
CA MET A 223 -13.39 6.33 -43.53
C MET A 223 -13.24 7.55 -42.62
N THR A 224 -14.19 8.48 -42.64
CA THR A 224 -14.21 9.63 -41.72
C THR A 224 -14.48 9.19 -40.29
N ALA A 225 -15.41 8.26 -40.09
CA ALA A 225 -15.68 7.67 -38.77
C ALA A 225 -14.44 6.92 -38.25
N LEU A 226 -13.78 6.12 -39.09
CA LEU A 226 -12.56 5.40 -38.75
C LEU A 226 -11.44 6.35 -38.32
N ARG A 227 -11.18 7.42 -39.09
CA ARG A 227 -10.19 8.45 -38.75
C ARG A 227 -10.51 9.12 -37.42
N THR A 228 -11.76 9.56 -37.25
CA THR A 228 -12.21 10.24 -36.04
C THR A 228 -12.02 9.34 -34.83
N GLN A 229 -12.38 8.07 -34.95
CA GLN A 229 -12.26 7.09 -33.88
C GLN A 229 -10.79 6.80 -33.54
N VAL A 230 -9.92 6.63 -34.53
CA VAL A 230 -8.47 6.44 -34.31
C VAL A 230 -7.85 7.65 -33.60
N ILE A 231 -8.22 8.87 -34.00
CA ILE A 231 -7.74 10.10 -33.35
C ILE A 231 -8.24 10.17 -31.91
N ALA A 232 -9.53 9.92 -31.68
CA ALA A 232 -10.11 9.92 -30.34
C ALA A 232 -9.43 8.88 -29.42
N THR A 233 -9.16 7.68 -29.94
CA THR A 233 -8.47 6.59 -29.21
C THR A 233 -7.01 6.94 -28.92
N THR A 234 -6.32 7.56 -29.87
CA THR A 234 -4.94 8.01 -29.65
C THR A 234 -4.88 9.08 -28.56
N ASN A 235 -5.83 10.01 -28.55
CA ASN A 235 -5.89 11.08 -27.56
C ASN A 235 -6.29 10.59 -26.16
N SER A 236 -7.14 9.56 -26.06
CA SER A 236 -7.56 8.96 -24.78
C SER A 236 -6.46 8.13 -24.11
N LEU A 237 -5.43 7.71 -24.85
CA LEU A 237 -4.25 7.01 -24.31
C LEU A 237 -3.27 7.92 -23.57
N ASN A 238 -3.16 9.20 -23.95
CA ASN A 238 -2.19 10.11 -23.32
C ASN A 238 -2.40 10.26 -21.79
N PRO A 239 -3.64 10.44 -21.29
CA PRO A 239 -3.91 10.41 -19.85
C PRO A 239 -3.52 9.09 -19.19
N ALA A 240 -3.75 7.94 -19.84
CA ALA A 240 -3.39 6.62 -19.30
C ALA A 240 -1.89 6.47 -19.08
N VAL A 241 -1.10 6.87 -20.09
CA VAL A 241 0.37 6.86 -20.04
C VAL A 241 0.87 7.79 -18.94
N THR A 242 0.27 8.99 -18.83
CA THR A 242 0.63 9.98 -17.81
C THR A 242 0.33 9.45 -16.40
N ALA A 243 -0.84 8.84 -16.20
CA ALA A 243 -1.23 8.25 -14.93
C ALA A 243 -0.32 7.08 -14.54
N ALA A 244 0.03 6.19 -15.48
CA ALA A 244 0.96 5.10 -15.24
C ALA A 244 2.36 5.62 -14.85
N PHE A 245 2.86 6.66 -15.53
CA PHE A 245 4.13 7.29 -15.20
C PHE A 245 4.12 7.91 -13.78
N GLN A 246 3.06 8.64 -13.43
CA GLN A 246 2.89 9.21 -12.09
C GLN A 246 2.86 8.13 -11.00
N GLN A 247 2.17 7.01 -11.26
CA GLN A 247 2.12 5.89 -10.33
C GLN A 247 3.52 5.29 -10.11
N ILE A 248 4.29 5.06 -11.17
CA ILE A 248 5.69 4.60 -11.09
C ILE A 248 6.53 5.56 -10.25
N GLU A 249 6.42 6.87 -10.48
CA GLU A 249 7.19 7.88 -9.75
C GLU A 249 6.85 7.87 -8.24
N ILE A 250 5.56 7.75 -7.90
CA ILE A 250 5.09 7.66 -6.51
C ILE A 250 5.64 6.38 -5.86
N THR A 251 5.56 5.24 -6.54
CA THR A 251 6.07 3.95 -6.03
C THR A 251 7.58 4.03 -5.80
N TRP A 252 8.36 4.58 -6.73
CA TRP A 252 9.80 4.76 -6.55
C TRP A 252 10.17 5.75 -5.43
N LYS A 253 9.36 6.78 -5.18
CA LYS A 253 9.53 7.64 -4.00
C LYS A 253 9.27 6.88 -2.70
N GLN A 254 8.27 5.98 -2.67
CA GLN A 254 8.00 5.13 -1.51
C GLN A 254 9.13 4.13 -1.27
N ILE A 255 9.63 3.45 -2.31
CA ILE A 255 10.77 2.53 -2.23
C ILE A 255 11.97 3.24 -1.58
N ARG A 256 12.34 4.43 -2.07
CA ARG A 256 13.46 5.21 -1.52
C ARG A 256 13.27 5.57 -0.04
N ARG A 257 12.03 5.84 0.40
CA ARG A 257 11.73 6.09 1.82
C ARG A 257 11.92 4.85 2.68
N PHE A 258 11.50 3.68 2.20
CA PHE A 258 11.72 2.42 2.91
C PHE A 258 13.20 2.03 2.97
N GLU A 259 13.94 2.25 1.88
CA GLU A 259 15.38 2.03 1.84
C GLU A 259 16.13 2.96 2.80
N ALA A 260 15.76 4.25 2.84
CA ALA A 260 16.32 5.20 3.81
C ALA A 260 16.03 4.78 5.27
N ALA A 261 14.81 4.32 5.55
CA ALA A 261 14.45 3.80 6.87
C ALA A 261 15.24 2.53 7.24
N ALA A 262 15.51 1.64 6.27
CA ALA A 262 16.29 0.42 6.49
C ALA A 262 17.76 0.71 6.85
N ILE A 263 18.34 1.81 6.36
CA ILE A 263 19.71 2.25 6.69
C ILE A 263 19.77 3.20 7.91
N GLY A 264 18.65 3.42 8.61
CA GLY A 264 18.59 4.30 9.77
C GLY A 264 18.60 5.80 9.44
N GLN A 265 18.45 6.17 8.17
CA GLN A 265 18.28 7.57 7.77
C GLN A 265 16.78 7.92 7.86
N THR A 266 16.35 8.46 8.99
CA THR A 266 15.02 9.08 9.06
C THR A 266 14.98 10.27 8.11
N PRO A 267 14.04 10.33 7.15
CA PRO A 267 13.92 11.49 6.27
C PRO A 267 13.68 12.73 7.13
N SER A 268 14.57 13.72 7.01
CA SER A 268 14.37 15.04 7.61
C SER A 268 13.03 15.58 7.13
N ARG A 269 12.14 15.88 8.07
CA ARG A 269 10.81 16.47 7.82
C ARG A 269 10.89 17.72 6.96
#